data_AF-A0A9D1BWM9-F1
#
_entry.id   AF-A0A9D1BWM9-F1
#
_cell.length_a   1.000
_cell.length_b   1.000
_cell.length_c   1.000
_cell.angle_alpha   90.00
_cell.angle_beta   90.00
_cell.angle_gamma   90.00
#
_symmetry.space_group_name_H-M   'P 1'
#
loop_
_entity.id
_entity.type
_entity.pdbx_description
1 polymer ?
#
loop_
_entity_poly.entity_id
_entity_poly.type
_entity_poly.pdbx_seq_one_letter_code
_entity_poly.pdbx_strand_id
1 'polypeptide(L)' 'MKLFTTAEIAKFSKEEFQQYQDSVKYYRDLKNSIDTAKEEGRKEERKNVALTLLAKGQPIDFIMEVTGLNRKQIEKLR' A
#
# COMPACT_ATOMS: atom_id res chain seq x y z
N MET A 1 25.38 10.48 -16.76
CA MET A 1 24.32 10.08 -17.73
C MET A 1 23.05 10.93 -17.57
N LYS A 2 23.11 12.27 -17.75
CA LYS A 2 21.92 13.15 -17.74
C LYS A 2 21.70 13.90 -19.08
N LEU A 3 22.62 13.73 -20.04
CA LEU A 3 22.63 14.47 -21.30
C LEU A 3 21.70 13.85 -22.36
N PHE A 4 21.41 12.54 -22.27
CA PHE A 4 20.53 11.84 -23.22
C PHE A 4 19.05 12.18 -23.01
N THR A 5 18.58 12.21 -21.76
CA THR A 5 17.18 12.54 -21.45
C THR A 5 16.83 13.99 -21.80
N THR A 6 17.75 14.93 -21.59
CA THR A 6 17.53 16.35 -21.95
C THR A 6 17.47 16.58 -23.46
N ALA A 7 18.24 15.81 -24.25
CA ALA A 7 18.25 15.93 -25.71
C ALA A 7 17.00 15.31 -26.37
N GLU A 8 16.40 14.29 -25.76
CA GLU A 8 15.14 13.69 -26.22
C GLU A 8 13.92 14.53 -25.83
N ILE A 9 13.90 15.07 -24.60
CA ILE A 9 12.82 15.99 -24.13
C ILE A 9 12.79 17.28 -24.96
N ALA A 10 13.95 17.78 -25.40
CA ALA A 10 14.04 18.97 -26.26
C ALA A 10 13.42 18.78 -27.66
N LYS A 11 13.13 17.54 -28.07
CA LYS A 11 12.44 17.22 -29.34
C LYS A 11 10.93 17.07 -29.19
N PHE A 12 10.41 16.95 -27.96
CA PHE A 12 8.98 16.89 -27.75
C PHE A 12 8.35 18.27 -27.94
N SER A 13 7.25 18.29 -28.68
CA SER A 13 6.34 19.41 -28.66
C SER A 13 5.79 19.61 -27.24
N LYS A 14 5.31 20.83 -26.96
CA LYS A 14 4.69 21.16 -25.66
C LYS A 14 3.56 20.18 -25.30
N GLU A 15 2.85 19.67 -26.29
CA GLU A 15 1.76 18.71 -26.16
C GLU A 15 2.25 17.30 -25.82
N GLU A 16 3.28 16.80 -26.49
CA GLU A 16 3.88 15.49 -26.19
C GLU A 16 4.52 15.45 -24.81
N PHE A 17 5.16 16.55 -24.39
CA PHE A 17 5.72 16.66 -23.04
C PHE A 17 4.61 16.65 -21.97
N GLN A 18 3.49 17.33 -22.23
CA GLN A 18 2.33 17.33 -21.33
C GLN A 18 1.71 15.93 -21.22
N GLN A 19 1.48 15.26 -22.35
CA GLN A 19 0.96 13.89 -22.39
C GLN A 19 1.89 12.89 -21.69
N TYR A 20 3.21 13.05 -21.87
CA TYR A 20 4.19 12.24 -21.14
C TYR A 20 4.08 12.45 -19.63
N GLN A 21 4.00 13.69 -19.15
CA GLN A 21 3.81 13.97 -17.72
C GLN A 21 2.49 13.42 -17.17
N ASP A 22 1.40 13.58 -17.91
CA ASP A 22 0.09 13.08 -17.51
C ASP A 22 0.07 11.55 -17.43
N SER A 23 0.75 10.86 -18.36
CA SER A 23 0.89 9.40 -18.33
C SER A 23 1.72 8.91 -17.13
N VAL A 24 2.81 9.61 -16.79
CA VAL A 24 3.65 9.30 -15.62
C VAL A 24 2.87 9.54 -14.32
N LYS A 25 2.10 10.62 -14.25
CA LYS A 25 1.23 10.92 -13.11
C LYS A 25 0.16 9.83 -12.95
N TYR A 26 -0.54 9.47 -14.02
CA TYR A 26 -1.54 8.41 -14.00
C TYR A 26 -0.97 7.08 -13.51
N TYR A 27 0.21 6.68 -14.02
CA TYR A 27 0.86 5.45 -13.59
C TYR A 27 1.23 5.47 -12.09
N ARG A 28 1.71 6.62 -11.58
CA ARG A 28 2.02 6.79 -10.15
C ARG A 28 0.76 6.72 -9.29
N ASP A 29 -0.31 7.40 -9.69
CA ASP A 29 -1.57 7.42 -8.94
C ASP A 29 -2.19 6.02 -8.90
N LEU A 30 -2.19 5.30 -10.03
CA LEU A 30 -2.65 3.92 -10.09
C LEU A 30 -1.83 2.99 -9.18
N LYS A 31 -0.50 3.10 -9.23
CA LYS A 31 0.39 2.29 -8.39
C LYS A 31 0.17 2.57 -6.90
N ASN A 32 0.10 3.84 -6.51
CA ASN A 32 -0.16 4.24 -5.13
C ASN A 32 -1.53 3.72 -4.65
N SER A 33 -2.55 3.76 -5.50
CA SER A 33 -3.88 3.23 -5.18
C SER A 33 -3.86 1.71 -4.96
N ILE A 34 -3.18 0.96 -5.82
CA ILE A 34 -3.05 -0.50 -5.70
C ILE A 34 -2.24 -0.88 -4.44
N ASP A 35 -1.10 -0.21 -4.21
CA ASP A 35 -0.26 -0.48 -3.05
C ASP A 35 -1.02 -0.18 -1.74
N THR A 36 -1.80 0.91 -1.71
CA THR A 36 -2.67 1.25 -0.58
C THR A 36 -3.73 0.19 -0.34
N ALA A 37 -4.48 -0.20 -1.38
CA ALA A 37 -5.54 -1.20 -1.27
C ALA A 37 -4.99 -2.56 -0.78
N LYS A 38 -3.80 -2.95 -1.23
CA LYS A 38 -3.14 -4.20 -0.79
C LYS A 38 -2.68 -4.13 0.66
N GLU A 39 -2.17 -2.98 1.11
CA GLU A 39 -1.76 -2.79 2.50
C GLU A 39 -2.98 -2.76 3.43
N GLU A 40 -4.05 -2.08 3.04
CA GLU A 40 -5.32 -2.04 3.78
C GLU A 40 -5.94 -3.44 3.89
N GLY A 41 -6.03 -4.19 2.78
CA GLY A 41 -6.55 -5.56 2.79
C GLY A 41 -5.77 -6.48 3.73
N ARG A 42 -4.44 -6.38 3.76
CA ARG A 42 -3.60 -7.13 4.72
C ARG A 42 -3.84 -6.73 6.18
N LYS A 43 -4.06 -5.43 6.44
CA LYS A 43 -4.38 -4.94 7.79
C LYS A 43 -5.74 -5.45 8.24
N GLU A 44 -6.74 -5.44 7.36
CA GLU A 44 -8.08 -5.97 7.64
C GLU A 44 -8.07 -7.48 7.87
N GLU A 45 -7.35 -8.24 7.05
CA GLU A 45 -7.20 -9.69 7.23
C GLU A 45 -6.62 -10.03 8.60
N ARG A 46 -5.53 -9.36 9.01
CA ARG A 46 -4.92 -9.57 10.34
C ARG A 46 -5.89 -9.27 11.48
N LYS A 47 -6.71 -8.22 11.35
CA LYS A 47 -7.74 -7.88 12.34
C LYS A 47 -8.84 -8.93 12.39
N ASN A 48 -9.31 -9.41 11.24
CA ASN A 48 -10.36 -10.44 11.16
C ASN A 48 -9.90 -11.77 11.76
N VAL A 49 -8.65 -12.17 11.50
CA VAL A 49 -8.03 -13.33 12.13
C VAL A 49 -7.93 -13.13 13.65
N ALA A 50 -7.46 -11.97 14.12
CA ALA A 50 -7.40 -11.66 15.55
C ALA A 50 -8.78 -11.71 16.24
N LEU A 51 -9.81 -11.13 15.62
CA LEU A 51 -11.20 -11.17 16.10
C LEU A 51 -11.72 -12.61 16.20
N THR A 52 -11.45 -13.44 15.18
CA THR A 52 -11.86 -14.85 15.17
C THR A 52 -11.18 -15.64 16.29
N LEU A 53 -9.90 -15.40 16.54
CA LEU A 53 -9.16 -16.07 17.61
C LEU A 53 -9.59 -15.59 19.00
N LEU A 54 -9.89 -14.29 19.16
CA LEU A 54 -10.49 -13.74 20.39
C LEU A 54 -11.85 -14.40 20.68
N ALA A 55 -12.72 -14.52 19.67
CA ALA A 55 -14.02 -15.17 19.80
C ALA A 55 -13.89 -16.66 20.17
N LYS A 56 -12.80 -17.32 19.75
CA LYS A 56 -12.44 -18.69 20.14
C LYS A 56 -11.75 -18.79 21.52
N GLY A 57 -11.62 -17.68 22.24
CA GLY A 57 -11.01 -17.63 23.57
C GLY A 57 -9.52 -17.91 23.59
N GLN A 58 -8.81 -17.69 22.48
CA GLN A 58 -7.37 -17.91 22.43
C GLN A 58 -6.60 -16.88 23.27
N PRO A 59 -5.47 -17.26 23.88
CA PRO A 59 -4.63 -16.34 24.63
C PRO A 59 -4.10 -15.20 23.76
N ILE A 60 -4.02 -13.98 24.34
CA ILE A 60 -3.53 -12.79 23.61
C ILE A 60 -2.13 -13.02 23.06
N ASP A 61 -1.24 -13.68 23.79
CA ASP A 61 0.14 -13.91 23.35
C ASP A 61 0.20 -14.80 22.08
N PHE A 62 -0.69 -15.79 21.97
CA PHE A 62 -0.82 -16.61 20.75
C PHE A 62 -1.39 -15.80 19.58
N ILE A 63 -2.38 -14.94 19.84
CA ILE A 63 -2.94 -14.06 18.81
C ILE A 63 -1.88 -13.09 18.30
N MET A 64 -1.03 -12.57 19.18
CA MET A 64 0.10 -11.71 18.80
C MET A 64 1.09 -12.42 17.88
N GLU A 65 1.43 -13.68 18.18
CA GLU A 65 2.34 -14.49 17.37
C GLU A 65 1.76 -14.76 15.97
N VAL A 66 0.50 -15.16 15.87
CA VAL A 66 -0.15 -15.52 14.60
C VAL A 66 -0.43 -14.31 13.72
N THR A 67 -0.90 -13.20 14.31
CA THR A 67 -1.36 -12.03 13.54
C THR A 67 -0.28 -10.97 13.36
N GLY A 68 0.80 -11.04 14.15
CA GLY A 68 1.83 -10.02 14.23
C GLY A 68 1.34 -8.68 14.81
N LEU A 69 0.14 -8.66 15.40
CA LEU A 69 -0.41 -7.49 16.08
C LEU A 69 0.16 -7.41 17.50
N ASN A 70 0.31 -6.19 18.02
CA ASN A 70 0.68 -6.00 19.41
C ASN A 70 -0.54 -6.08 20.34
N ARG A 71 -0.30 -6.28 21.64
CA ARG A 71 -1.34 -6.36 22.66
C ARG A 71 -2.34 -5.19 22.61
N LYS A 72 -1.86 -3.95 22.46
CA LYS A 72 -2.72 -2.76 22.36
C LYS A 72 -3.65 -2.80 21.15
N GLN A 73 -3.16 -3.30 20.01
CA GLN A 73 -3.97 -3.45 18.80
C GLN A 73 -5.05 -4.52 18.98
N ILE A 74 -4.72 -5.64 19.62
CA ILE A 74 -5.67 -6.72 19.91
C ILE A 74 -6.71 -6.28 20.94
N GLU A 75 -6.31 -5.56 21.99
CA GLU A 75 -7.23 -5.01 23.00
C GLU A 75 -8.21 -3.99 22.41
N LYS A 76 -7.80 -3.22 21.39
CA LYS A 76 -8.70 -2.32 20.66
C LYS A 76 -9.74 -3.04 19.78
N LEU A 77 -9.57 -4.35 19.54
CA LEU A 77 -10.52 -5.16 18.78
C LEU A 77 -11.57 -5.84 19.67
N ARG A 78 -11.40 -5.80 21.00
CA ARG A 78 -12.33 -6.34 21.98
C ARG A 78 -13.41 -5.34 22.34
#